data_AF-A0A0A9Y456-F1
#
_entry.id   AF-A0A0A9Y456-F1
#
_cell.length_a   1.000
_cell.length_b   1.000
_cell.length_c   1.000
_cell.angle_alpha   90.00
_cell.angle_beta   90.00
_cell.angle_gamma   90.00
#
_symmetry.space_group_name_H-M   'P 1'
#
loop_
_entity.id
_entity.type
_entity.pdbx_description
1 polymer ?
#
loop_
_entity_poly.entity_id
_entity_poly.type
_entity_poly.pdbx_seq_one_letter_code
_entity_poly.pdbx_strand_id
1 'polypeptide(L)'
;SRTLNDSERKLSTIEKELSAVLFALKTFRPYVYGRKFSLFTDHKPLQWLFGLKDCSSKLFRWRLKLNDYDFVIRYKPGSSNHVADALSRIELNNNDTNPQPGPSTELSPIAAEIERMIETVNSQESLPEIRDLL
;
A
#
# COMPACT_ATOMS: atom_id res chain seq x y z
N SER A 1 3.88 0.65 -1.33
CA SER A 1 4.50 1.11 -0.07
C SER A 1 3.85 0.37 1.10
N ARG A 2 4.50 0.28 2.26
CA ARG A 2 3.93 -0.31 3.48
C ARG A 2 4.41 0.47 4.70
N THR A 3 3.50 0.82 5.58
CA THR A 3 3.81 1.45 6.87
C THR A 3 4.43 0.44 7.84
N LEU A 4 5.46 0.85 8.58
CA LEU A 4 6.11 0.01 9.59
C LEU A 4 5.24 -0.11 10.85
N ASN A 5 5.12 -1.33 11.38
CA ASN A 5 4.48 -1.57 12.68
C ASN A 5 5.37 -1.06 13.84
N ASP A 6 4.82 -0.87 15.03
CA ASP A 6 5.55 -0.34 16.20
C ASP A 6 6.82 -1.13 16.54
N SER A 7 6.78 -2.45 16.40
CA SER A 7 7.96 -3.30 16.58
C SER A 7 9.00 -3.10 15.47
N GLU A 8 8.55 -2.83 14.24
CA GLU A 8 9.43 -2.60 13.09
C GLU A 8 10.07 -1.20 13.14
N ARG A 9 9.40 -0.21 13.76
CA ARG A 9 9.94 1.12 14.00
C ARG A 9 11.18 1.12 14.90
N LYS A 10 11.29 0.14 15.81
CA LYS A 10 12.44 -0.04 16.71
C LYS A 10 13.63 -0.77 16.06
N LEU A 11 13.46 -1.30 14.85
CA LEU A 11 14.54 -1.99 14.15
C LEU A 11 15.65 -1.02 13.72
N SER A 12 16.85 -1.56 13.60
CA SER A 12 17.97 -0.83 13.01
C SER A 12 17.69 -0.44 11.56
N THR A 13 18.38 0.59 11.05
CA THR A 13 18.19 1.05 9.66
C THR A 13 18.40 -0.09 8.66
N ILE A 14 19.47 -0.89 8.82
CA ILE A 14 19.75 -2.03 7.94
C ILE A 14 18.59 -3.04 7.93
N GLU A 15 18.02 -3.33 9.09
CA GLU A 15 16.87 -4.25 9.18
C GLU A 15 15.62 -3.65 8.53
N LYS A 16 15.36 -2.35 8.67
CA LYS A 16 14.23 -1.69 8.01
C LYS A 16 14.35 -1.78 6.49
N GLU A 17 15.53 -1.46 5.97
CA GLU A 17 15.81 -1.53 4.53
C GLU A 17 15.68 -2.96 3.99
N LEU A 18 16.26 -3.95 4.70
CA LEU A 18 16.17 -5.35 4.27
C LEU A 18 14.74 -5.89 4.33
N SER A 19 13.97 -5.48 5.35
CA SER A 19 12.55 -5.81 5.46
C SER A 19 11.74 -5.23 4.29
N ALA A 20 12.03 -3.98 3.90
CA ALA A 20 11.40 -3.34 2.75
C ALA A 20 11.69 -4.10 1.44
N VAL A 21 12.94 -4.54 1.24
CA VAL A 21 13.32 -5.37 0.08
C VAL A 21 12.57 -6.70 0.09
N LEU A 22 12.53 -7.40 1.22
CA LEU A 22 11.79 -8.66 1.35
C LEU A 22 10.31 -8.49 1.03
N PHE A 23 9.70 -7.41 1.52
CA PHE A 23 8.30 -7.09 1.23
C PHE A 23 8.09 -6.82 -0.26
N ALA A 24 8.96 -6.03 -0.89
CA ALA A 24 8.90 -5.77 -2.32
C ALA A 24 8.99 -7.06 -3.13
N LEU A 25 9.96 -7.94 -2.83
CA LEU A 25 10.11 -9.21 -3.55
C LEU A 25 8.97 -10.17 -3.35
N LYS A 26 8.39 -10.21 -2.14
CA LYS A 26 7.17 -10.99 -1.90
C LYS A 26 6.01 -10.47 -2.76
N THR A 27 5.87 -9.15 -2.86
CA THR A 27 4.80 -8.49 -3.63
C THR A 27 4.98 -8.69 -5.14
N PHE A 28 6.21 -8.53 -5.63
CA PHE A 28 6.55 -8.65 -7.04
C PHE A 28 6.95 -10.07 -7.45
N ARG A 29 6.80 -11.08 -6.58
CA ARG A 29 7.18 -12.47 -6.85
C ARG A 29 6.67 -12.98 -8.21
N PRO A 30 5.41 -12.73 -8.64
CA PRO A 30 4.94 -13.18 -9.96
C PRO A 30 5.73 -12.62 -11.15
N TYR A 31 6.40 -11.48 -10.98
CA TYR A 31 7.15 -10.79 -12.03
C TYR A 31 8.63 -11.12 -12.02
N VAL A 32 9.23 -11.24 -10.83
CA VAL A 32 10.69 -11.34 -10.66
C VAL A 32 11.19 -12.76 -10.43
N TYR A 33 10.32 -13.70 -10.05
CA TYR A 33 10.72 -15.07 -9.78
C TYR A 33 11.25 -15.75 -11.05
N GLY A 34 12.42 -16.39 -10.94
CA GLY A 34 13.10 -17.04 -12.07
C GLY A 34 13.77 -16.09 -13.07
N ARG A 35 13.82 -14.77 -12.81
CA ARG A 35 14.46 -13.78 -13.69
C ARG A 35 15.58 -13.05 -12.97
N LYS A 36 16.62 -12.67 -13.74
CA LYS A 36 17.69 -11.78 -13.30
C LYS A 36 17.21 -10.33 -13.30
N PHE A 37 17.34 -9.63 -12.18
CA PHE A 37 17.01 -8.21 -12.10
C PHE A 37 18.05 -7.40 -11.31
N SER A 38 18.01 -6.08 -11.45
CA SER A 38 18.84 -5.16 -10.66
C SER A 38 18.01 -4.59 -9.51
N LEU A 39 18.48 -4.75 -8.28
CA LEU A 39 17.90 -4.15 -7.08
C LEU A 39 18.61 -2.83 -6.79
N PHE A 40 17.90 -1.71 -6.94
CA PHE A 40 18.44 -0.38 -6.60
C PHE A 40 18.10 -0.03 -5.15
N THR A 41 19.10 0.36 -4.37
CA THR A 41 18.94 0.81 -2.97
C THR A 41 19.81 2.02 -2.69
N ASP A 42 19.32 2.93 -1.87
CA ASP A 42 20.07 4.06 -1.33
C ASP A 42 20.83 3.74 -0.03
N HIS A 43 20.84 2.47 0.38
CA HIS A 43 21.53 2.02 1.56
C HIS A 43 22.78 1.19 1.23
N LYS A 44 23.95 1.84 1.21
CA LYS A 44 25.26 1.21 0.90
C LYS A 44 25.55 -0.08 1.71
N PRO A 45 25.25 -0.18 3.02
CA PRO A 45 25.52 -1.39 3.79
C PRO A 45 24.89 -2.66 3.23
N LEU A 46 23.77 -2.55 2.50
CA LEU A 46 23.14 -3.71 1.86
C LEU A 46 24.04 -4.36 0.79
N GLN A 47 24.94 -3.62 0.15
CA GLN A 47 25.86 -4.19 -0.83
C GLN A 47 26.82 -5.20 -0.17
N TRP A 48 27.25 -4.91 1.05
CA TRP A 48 28.20 -5.73 1.79
C TRP A 48 27.52 -6.86 2.56
N LEU A 49 26.27 -6.65 2.99
CA LEU A 49 25.53 -7.59 3.82
C LEU A 49 25.49 -9.03 3.27
N PHE A 50 25.41 -9.19 1.94
CA PHE A 50 25.35 -10.52 1.32
C PHE A 50 26.69 -11.25 1.31
N GLY A 51 27.80 -10.52 1.39
CA GLY A 51 29.16 -11.07 1.50
C GLY A 51 29.61 -11.35 2.94
N LEU A 52 28.88 -10.87 3.96
CA LEU A 52 29.22 -11.15 5.35
C LEU A 52 28.96 -12.62 5.69
N LYS A 53 29.98 -13.29 6.23
CA LYS A 53 29.86 -14.67 6.73
C LYS A 53 29.04 -14.71 8.02
N ASP A 54 29.31 -13.78 8.93
CA ASP A 54 28.68 -13.68 10.24
C ASP A 54 27.75 -12.47 10.29
N CYS A 55 26.45 -12.74 10.39
CA CYS A 55 25.42 -11.73 10.58
C CYS A 55 24.44 -12.19 11.66
N SER A 56 23.67 -11.25 12.24
CA SER A 56 22.63 -11.58 13.21
C SER A 56 21.71 -12.68 12.69
N SER A 57 21.26 -13.59 13.56
CA SER A 57 20.41 -14.73 13.19
C SER A 57 19.14 -14.31 12.43
N LYS A 58 18.61 -13.12 12.72
CA LYS A 58 17.49 -12.52 11.95
C LYS A 58 17.90 -12.16 10.52
N LEU A 59 19.01 -11.44 10.35
CA LEU A 59 19.53 -11.05 9.04
C LEU A 59 19.91 -12.28 8.21
N PHE A 60 20.48 -13.31 8.83
CA PHE A 60 20.79 -14.56 8.16
C PHE A 60 19.55 -15.24 7.58
N ARG A 61 18.47 -15.35 8.37
CA ARG A 61 17.18 -15.90 7.89
C ARG A 61 16.60 -15.09 6.74
N TRP A 62 16.74 -13.77 6.78
CA TRP A 62 16.27 -12.88 5.72
C TRP A 62 17.11 -13.02 4.45
N ARG A 63 18.44 -13.13 4.59
CA ARG A 63 19.35 -13.42 3.48
C ARG A 63 18.99 -14.75 2.81
N LEU A 64 18.67 -15.78 3.58
CA LEU A 64 18.28 -17.08 3.02
C LEU A 64 17.03 -16.96 2.14
N LYS A 65 16.02 -16.19 2.57
CA LYS A 65 14.81 -15.92 1.75
C LYS A 65 15.12 -15.15 0.47
N LEU A 66 16.16 -14.32 0.49
CA LEU A 66 16.58 -13.56 -0.69
C LEU A 66 17.37 -14.42 -1.66
N ASN A 67 18.00 -15.50 -1.21
CA ASN A 67 18.75 -16.42 -2.06
C ASN A 67 17.86 -17.14 -3.10
N ASP A 68 16.55 -17.22 -2.86
CA ASP A 68 15.57 -17.72 -3.83
C ASP A 68 15.45 -16.84 -5.11
N TYR A 69 16.01 -15.62 -5.08
CA TYR A 69 15.92 -14.65 -6.17
C TYR A 69 17.29 -14.35 -6.76
N ASP A 70 17.36 -14.21 -8.08
CA ASP A 70 18.59 -13.86 -8.80
C ASP A 70 18.64 -12.35 -9.06
N PHE A 71 19.45 -11.62 -8.30
CA PHE A 71 19.56 -10.17 -8.43
C PHE A 71 20.95 -9.62 -8.19
N VAL A 72 21.21 -8.45 -8.76
CA VAL A 72 22.42 -7.65 -8.54
C VAL A 72 22.06 -6.38 -7.79
N ILE A 73 22.70 -6.15 -6.65
CA ILE A 73 22.49 -4.95 -5.84
C ILE A 73 23.29 -3.79 -6.43
N ARG A 74 22.60 -2.69 -6.72
CA ARG A 74 23.21 -1.45 -7.19
C ARG A 74 22.86 -0.32 -6.22
N TYR A 75 23.89 0.33 -5.69
CA TYR A 75 23.68 1.54 -4.92
C TYR A 75 23.23 2.70 -5.83
N LYS A 76 22.19 3.41 -5.40
CA LYS A 76 21.71 4.64 -6.03
C LYS A 76 21.59 5.73 -4.95
N PRO A 77 22.25 6.90 -5.09
CA PRO A 77 22.15 7.96 -4.09
C PRO A 77 20.70 8.35 -3.82
N GLY A 78 20.35 8.54 -2.54
CA GLY A 78 18.98 8.93 -2.13
C GLY A 78 18.48 10.20 -2.83
N SER A 79 19.40 11.13 -3.12
CA SER A 79 19.13 12.35 -3.89
C SER A 79 18.65 12.09 -5.33
N SER A 80 18.84 10.89 -5.87
CA SER A 80 18.34 10.50 -7.20
C SER A 80 17.19 9.49 -7.10
N ASN A 81 16.81 9.08 -5.88
CA ASN A 81 15.81 8.06 -5.59
C ASN A 81 14.48 8.67 -5.12
N HIS A 82 14.10 9.82 -5.68
CA HIS A 82 12.96 10.63 -5.23
C HIS A 82 11.64 9.86 -5.14
N VAL A 83 11.34 8.99 -6.11
CA VAL A 83 10.08 8.25 -6.14
C VAL A 83 9.99 7.28 -4.96
N ALA A 84 11.06 6.54 -4.69
CA ALA A 84 11.08 5.59 -3.58
C ALA A 84 11.09 6.31 -2.22
N ASP A 85 11.84 7.41 -2.13
CA ASP A 85 11.92 8.25 -0.92
C ASP A 85 10.56 8.91 -0.60
N ALA A 86 9.86 9.43 -1.61
CA ALA A 86 8.52 9.96 -1.44
C ALA A 86 7.54 8.88 -0.95
N LEU A 87 7.56 7.70 -1.58
CA LEU A 87 6.67 6.60 -1.20
C LEU A 87 6.95 6.01 0.18
N SER A 88 8.21 6.05 0.66
CA SER A 88 8.59 5.54 1.96
C SER A 88 8.29 6.50 3.11
N ARG A 89 8.20 7.81 2.82
CA ARG A 89 7.92 8.88 3.80
C ARG A 89 6.44 9.17 4.00
N ILE A 90 5.53 8.58 3.22
CA ILE A 90 4.10 8.77 3.40
C ILE A 90 3.67 8.13 4.73
N GLU A 91 3.34 8.98 5.70
CA GLU A 91 2.68 8.58 6.94
C GLU A 91 1.17 8.52 6.68
N LEU A 92 0.59 7.32 6.76
CA LEU A 92 -0.86 7.17 6.77
C LEU A 92 -1.34 7.60 8.15
N ASN A 93 -1.90 8.81 8.24
CA ASN A 93 -2.61 9.26 9.41
C ASN A 93 -3.91 8.46 9.50
N ASN A 94 -3.90 7.35 10.25
CA ASN A 94 -5.10 6.52 10.45
C ASN A 94 -6.20 7.22 11.29
N ASN A 95 -6.07 8.52 11.54
CA ASN A 95 -7.01 9.32 12.33
C ASN A 95 -8.15 9.92 11.49
N ASP A 96 -8.12 9.82 10.16
CA ASP A 96 -9.13 10.41 9.28
C ASP A 96 -10.37 9.49 9.05
N THR A 97 -10.43 8.33 9.69
CA THR A 97 -11.58 7.40 9.59
C THR A 97 -12.63 7.52 10.70
N ASN A 98 -12.64 8.61 11.47
CA ASN A 98 -13.89 9.01 12.10
C ASN A 98 -14.56 10.01 11.14
N PRO A 99 -15.62 9.65 10.40
CA PRO A 99 -16.41 10.65 9.72
C PRO A 99 -16.98 11.54 10.82
N GLN A 100 -16.34 12.70 11.03
CA GLN A 100 -16.96 13.78 11.78
C GLN A 100 -18.31 14.03 11.08
N PRO A 101 -19.46 13.94 11.78
CA PRO A 101 -20.69 14.46 11.22
C PRO A 101 -20.45 15.96 11.02
N GLY A 102 -20.20 16.36 9.77
CA GLY A 102 -20.05 17.76 9.41
C GLY A 102 -21.30 18.53 9.83
N PRO A 103 -21.19 19.85 10.09
CA PRO A 103 -22.34 20.65 10.43
C PRO A 103 -23.37 20.52 9.31
N SER A 104 -24.61 20.20 9.68
CA SER A 104 -25.75 19.95 8.80
C SER A 104 -25.69 20.86 7.57
N THR A 105 -25.26 20.32 6.44
CA THR A 105 -25.23 21.05 5.18
C THR A 105 -26.68 21.28 4.81
N GLU A 106 -27.15 22.52 4.97
CA GLU A 106 -28.43 22.96 4.42
C GLU A 106 -28.49 22.49 2.96
N LEU A 107 -29.42 21.58 2.68
CA LEU A 107 -29.59 21.03 1.35
C LEU A 107 -29.84 22.19 0.42
N SER A 108 -28.95 22.36 -0.57
CA SER A 108 -29.12 23.38 -1.60
C SER A 108 -30.53 23.26 -2.22
N PRO A 109 -31.16 24.36 -2.65
CA PRO A 109 -32.52 24.35 -3.19
C PRO A 109 -32.74 23.29 -4.28
N ILE A 110 -31.68 22.98 -5.04
CA ILE A 110 -31.67 22.00 -6.12
C ILE A 110 -31.81 20.57 -5.58
N ALA A 111 -31.19 20.24 -4.44
CA ALA A 111 -31.26 18.91 -3.86
C ALA A 111 -32.67 18.57 -3.34
N ALA A 112 -33.37 19.56 -2.74
CA ALA A 112 -34.74 19.42 -2.30
C ALA A 112 -35.73 19.22 -3.47
N GLU A 113 -35.49 19.89 -4.61
CA GLU A 113 -36.30 19.73 -5.82
C GLU A 113 -36.13 18.34 -6.44
N ILE A 114 -34.90 17.80 -6.43
CA ILE A 114 -34.62 16.45 -6.92
C ILE A 114 -35.33 15.39 -6.07
N GLU A 115 -35.32 15.51 -4.74
CA GLU A 115 -36.03 14.57 -3.86
C GLU A 115 -37.55 14.62 -4.09
N ARG A 116 -38.13 15.82 -4.24
CA ARG A 116 -39.55 15.97 -4.59
C ARG A 116 -39.91 15.33 -5.92
N MET A 117 -39.02 15.42 -6.92
CA MET A 117 -39.22 14.80 -8.22
C MET A 117 -39.22 13.26 -8.10
N ILE A 118 -38.32 12.70 -7.29
CA ILE A 118 -38.21 11.25 -7.05
C ILE A 118 -39.42 10.71 -6.28
N GLU A 119 -39.91 11.42 -5.25
CA GLU A 119 -41.14 11.05 -4.53
C GLU A 119 -42.37 11.11 -5.41
N THR A 120 -42.44 12.09 -6.31
CA THR A 120 -43.55 12.22 -7.26
C THR A 120 -43.56 11.04 -8.23
N VAL A 121 -42.40 10.62 -8.74
CA VAL A 121 -42.29 9.46 -9.64
C VAL A 121 -42.69 8.16 -8.93
N ASN A 122 -42.20 7.93 -7.71
CA ASN A 122 -42.55 6.74 -6.92
C ASN A 122 -44.03 6.69 -6.50
N SER A 123 -44.71 7.83 -6.43
CA SER A 123 -46.15 7.88 -6.11
C SER A 123 -47.06 7.67 -7.33
N GLN A 124 -46.54 7.80 -8.55
CA GLN A 124 -47.30 7.58 -9.79
C GLN A 124 -47.27 6.12 -10.27
N GLU A 125 -46.40 5.27 -9.70
CA GLU A 125 -46.29 3.85 -10.04
C GLU A 125 -47.12 2.96 -9.10
N SER A 126 -48.35 3.36 -8.80
CA SER A 126 -49.32 2.48 -8.15
C SER A 126 -50.68 2.54 -8.83
N LEU A 127 -50.99 1.52 -9.64
CA LEU A 127 -52.34 0.99 -9.93
C LEU A 127 -52.20 -0.38 -10.63
N PRO A 128 -53.23 -1.26 -10.60
CA PRO A 128 -53.12 -2.60 -10.00
C PRO A 128 -53.15 -3.76 -11.02
N GLU A 129 -52.84 -4.96 -10.50
CA GLU A 129 -53.26 -6.30 -10.97
C GLU A 129 -53.40 -6.58 -12.48
N ILE A 130 -52.46 -7.37 -13.02
CA ILE A 130 -52.82 -8.57 -13.83
C ILE A 130 -51.88 -9.70 -13.42
N ARG A 131 -52.17 -10.34 -12.29
CA ARG A 131 -51.80 -11.74 -12.02
C ARG A 131 -53.04 -12.59 -12.22
N ASP A 132 -53.49 -12.67 -13.47
CA ASP A 132 -54.30 -13.76 -14.01
C ASP A 132 -54.55 -13.47 -15.49
N LEU A 133 -53.71 -14.04 -16.36
CA LEU A 133 -54.02 -14.54 -17.73
C LEU A 133 -52.73 -14.69 -18.56
N LEU A 134 -52.03 -15.80 -18.32
CA LEU A 134 -51.43 -16.77 -19.26
C LEU A 134 -50.29 -17.55 -18.59
#